data_AF-A0A9W7GCL3-F1
#
_entry.id   AF-A0A9W7GCL3-F1
#
_cell.length_a   1.000
_cell.length_b   1.000
_cell.length_c   1.000
_cell.angle_alpha   90.00
_cell.angle_beta   90.00
_cell.angle_gamma   90.00
#
_symmetry.space_group_name_H-M   'P 1'
#
loop_
_entity.id
_entity.type
_entity.pdbx_description
1 polymer ?
#
loop_
_entity_poly.entity_id
_entity_poly.type
_entity_poly.pdbx_seq_one_letter_code
_entity_poly.pdbx_strand_id
1 'polypeptide(L)'
;LAILPNKLRDPRTGRMCDVLDDDSETMDCEHLNSRQQFLNLCQGNHYQNNTLRNAKHTSMMVLWHLHNREAPKFVQQCSKCNREILLGYRYHCNVCNDYDVCQDCMHTTMKDQPHWHTLTPIRIKEEEATEKQKKERARSIQLHMQLLAHAAACASPDCPSANCSKMKGLLEHGKTCQKQAKGGCHVCKRIWALLQLHARQCKNNNCKVPSCNVIRENARRIMLQQQAMDDRRRMMMNQSYAVKR
;
A
#
# COMPACT_ATOMS: atom_id res chain seq x y z
N LEU A 1 15.91 -12.91 28.05
CA LEU A 1 15.27 -13.09 26.73
C LEU A 1 15.41 -14.55 26.35
N ALA A 2 14.41 -15.37 26.68
CA ALA A 2 14.44 -16.79 26.33
C ALA A 2 14.22 -16.93 24.82
N ILE A 3 15.19 -17.51 24.13
CA ILE A 3 15.08 -17.89 22.72
C ILE A 3 14.05 -19.03 22.67
N LEU A 4 12.86 -18.78 22.13
CA LEU A 4 11.89 -19.83 21.89
C LEU A 4 12.49 -20.82 20.87
N PRO A 5 12.41 -22.13 21.10
CA PRO A 5 12.98 -23.12 20.18
C PRO A 5 12.23 -23.12 18.83
N ASN A 6 12.98 -23.13 17.73
CA ASN A 6 12.50 -23.13 16.33
C ASN A 6 11.65 -24.35 15.90
N LYS A 7 11.25 -25.21 16.85
CA LYS A 7 10.41 -26.39 16.59
C LYS A 7 9.39 -26.54 17.71
N LEU A 8 8.12 -26.55 17.34
CA LEU A 8 7.00 -26.87 18.25
C LEU A 8 6.55 -28.30 17.99
N ARG A 9 6.19 -29.01 19.08
CA ARG A 9 5.68 -30.37 19.01
C ARG A 9 4.18 -30.33 18.78
N ASP A 10 3.69 -30.92 17.69
CA ASP A 10 2.25 -31.04 17.43
C ASP A 10 1.59 -31.92 18.49
N PRO A 11 0.62 -31.40 19.28
CA PRO A 11 -0.06 -32.17 20.32
C PRO A 11 -0.86 -33.38 19.79
N ARG A 12 -1.22 -33.41 18.51
CA ARG A 12 -2.02 -34.46 17.89
C ARG A 12 -1.20 -35.58 17.26
N THR A 13 -0.04 -35.23 16.70
CA THR A 13 0.78 -36.18 15.93
C THR A 13 2.13 -36.48 16.57
N GLY A 14 2.52 -35.72 17.59
CA GLY A 14 3.80 -35.86 18.30
C GLY A 14 5.03 -35.51 17.46
N ARG A 15 4.85 -35.14 16.17
CA ARG A 15 5.92 -34.76 15.25
C ARG A 15 6.40 -33.34 15.55
N MET A 16 7.70 -33.13 15.36
CA MET A 16 8.28 -31.79 15.40
C MET A 16 7.99 -31.14 14.06
N CYS A 17 7.18 -30.08 14.07
CA CYS A 17 6.99 -29.23 12.91
C CYS A 17 7.99 -28.08 13.01
N ASP A 18 8.69 -27.82 11.90
CA ASP A 18 9.45 -26.59 11.76
C ASP A 18 8.47 -25.42 11.81
N VAL A 19 8.75 -24.43 12.65
CA VAL A 19 8.05 -23.15 12.57
C VAL A 19 8.51 -22.54 11.25
N LEU A 20 7.65 -22.60 10.23
CA LEU A 20 7.90 -21.88 8.99
C LEU A 20 8.00 -20.40 9.34
N ASP A 21 9.21 -19.86 9.21
CA ASP A 21 9.48 -18.43 9.35
C ASP A 21 8.96 -17.73 8.08
N ASP A 22 7.65 -17.49 8.06
CA ASP A 22 6.91 -16.76 7.02
C ASP A 22 7.39 -15.30 6.88
N ASP A 23 8.26 -14.84 7.79
CA ASP A 23 8.84 -13.48 7.79
C ASP A 23 10.06 -13.32 6.86
N SER A 24 10.50 -14.38 6.16
CA SER A 24 11.69 -14.31 5.27
C SER A 24 11.51 -13.35 4.09
N GLU A 25 10.28 -13.18 3.60
CA GLU A 25 9.87 -12.04 2.78
C GLU A 25 8.80 -11.28 3.53
N THR A 26 9.15 -10.17 4.19
CA THR A 26 8.15 -9.25 4.75
C THR A 26 7.18 -8.85 3.64
N MET A 27 6.00 -9.48 3.61
CA MET A 27 5.00 -9.21 2.60
C MET A 27 4.29 -7.90 2.90
N ASP A 28 4.98 -6.79 2.61
CA ASP A 28 4.47 -5.44 2.88
C ASP A 28 3.25 -5.13 2.00
N CYS A 29 2.08 -5.03 2.63
CA CYS A 29 0.86 -4.53 2.04
C CYS A 29 0.47 -3.24 2.75
N GLU A 30 0.61 -2.11 2.05
CA GLU A 30 0.32 -0.77 2.60
C GLU A 30 -1.08 -0.65 3.22
N HIS A 31 -2.04 -1.47 2.79
CA HIS A 31 -3.40 -1.44 3.32
C HIS A 31 -3.56 -2.19 4.65
N LEU A 32 -2.61 -3.04 5.01
CA LEU A 32 -2.61 -3.80 6.26
C LEU A 32 -1.67 -3.20 7.30
N ASN A 33 -0.90 -2.17 6.93
CA ASN A 33 0.08 -1.51 7.80
C ASN A 33 -0.56 -0.63 8.89
N SER A 34 -1.81 -0.22 8.70
CA SER A 34 -2.57 0.47 9.74
C SER A 34 -4.04 0.08 9.70
N ARG A 35 -4.69 0.15 10.87
CA ARG A 35 -6.14 -0.04 10.96
C ARG A 35 -6.90 0.87 10.01
N GLN A 36 -6.49 2.14 9.89
CA GLN A 36 -7.21 3.08 9.04
C GLN A 36 -7.12 2.66 7.56
N GLN A 37 -5.95 2.23 7.09
CA GLN A 37 -5.81 1.79 5.71
C GLN A 37 -6.58 0.48 5.45
N PHE A 38 -6.65 -0.41 6.45
CA PHE A 38 -7.45 -1.63 6.36
C PHE A 38 -8.94 -1.31 6.32
N LEU A 39 -9.40 -0.38 7.16
CA LEU A 39 -10.77 0.12 7.14
C LEU A 39 -11.10 0.76 5.80
N ASN A 40 -10.20 1.56 5.22
CA ASN A 40 -10.40 2.15 3.90
C ASN A 40 -10.52 1.08 2.80
N LEU A 41 -9.69 0.02 2.85
CA LEU A 41 -9.81 -1.13 1.96
C LEU A 41 -11.18 -1.80 2.08
N CYS A 42 -11.60 -2.10 3.31
CA CYS A 42 -12.89 -2.73 3.56
C CYS A 42 -14.07 -1.84 3.14
N GLN A 43 -14.00 -0.54 3.44
CA GLN A 43 -15.05 0.42 3.09
C GLN A 43 -15.18 0.59 1.58
N GLY A 44 -14.06 0.80 0.87
CA GLY A 44 -14.10 1.01 -0.57
C GLY A 44 -14.41 -0.24 -1.40
N ASN A 45 -14.30 -1.45 -0.84
CA ASN A 45 -14.76 -2.69 -1.50
C ASN A 45 -16.01 -3.29 -0.87
N HIS A 46 -16.65 -2.57 0.05
CA HIS A 46 -17.83 -3.03 0.78
C HIS A 46 -17.65 -4.39 1.46
N TYR A 47 -16.44 -4.68 1.95
CA TYR A 47 -16.16 -5.88 2.71
C TYR A 47 -16.85 -5.82 4.07
N GLN A 48 -17.76 -6.75 4.30
CA GLN A 48 -18.56 -6.83 5.52
C GLN A 48 -18.04 -7.95 6.42
N ASN A 49 -18.04 -7.69 7.73
CA ASN A 49 -17.69 -8.68 8.76
C ASN A 49 -18.86 -8.91 9.74
N ASN A 50 -20.09 -8.59 9.33
CA ASN A 50 -21.31 -8.72 10.14
C ASN A 50 -21.85 -10.16 10.23
N THR A 51 -21.58 -11.00 9.22
CA THR A 51 -21.99 -12.41 9.18
C THR A 51 -20.77 -13.29 8.96
N LEU A 52 -20.85 -14.57 9.38
CA LEU A 52 -19.75 -15.52 9.19
C LEU A 52 -19.41 -15.71 7.69
N ARG A 53 -20.43 -15.74 6.82
CA ARG A 53 -20.25 -15.84 5.37
C ARG A 53 -19.45 -14.65 4.85
N ASN A 54 -19.84 -13.44 5.22
CA ASN A 54 -19.19 -12.22 4.77
C ASN A 54 -17.78 -12.10 5.36
N ALA A 55 -17.58 -12.51 6.61
CA ALA A 55 -16.26 -12.54 7.23
C ALA A 55 -15.30 -13.48 6.52
N LYS A 56 -15.75 -14.69 6.12
CA LYS A 56 -14.95 -15.61 5.31
C LYS A 56 -14.58 -15.01 3.96
N HIS A 57 -15.53 -14.38 3.28
CA HIS A 57 -15.30 -13.71 2.00
C HIS A 57 -14.30 -12.55 2.15
N THR A 58 -14.51 -11.67 3.14
CA THR A 58 -13.61 -10.56 3.44
C THR A 58 -12.19 -11.05 3.72
N SER A 59 -12.02 -12.08 4.56
CA SER A 59 -10.70 -12.68 4.82
C SER A 59 -10.07 -13.26 3.56
N MET A 60 -10.85 -13.95 2.72
CA MET A 60 -10.38 -14.48 1.43
C MET A 60 -9.89 -13.37 0.52
N MET A 61 -10.66 -12.28 0.37
CA MET A 61 -10.29 -11.15 -0.48
C MET A 61 -9.05 -10.42 0.04
N VAL A 62 -8.90 -10.29 1.36
CA VAL A 62 -7.70 -9.71 1.97
C VAL A 62 -6.47 -10.57 1.70
N LEU A 63 -6.58 -11.90 1.83
CA LEU A 63 -5.51 -12.83 1.46
C LEU A 63 -5.19 -12.76 -0.04
N TRP A 64 -6.20 -12.64 -0.88
CA TRP A 64 -6.00 -12.47 -2.32
C TRP A 64 -5.25 -11.18 -2.65
N HIS A 65 -5.59 -10.05 -2.02
CA HIS A 65 -4.86 -8.77 -2.17
C HIS A 65 -3.43 -8.81 -1.62
N LEU A 66 -3.17 -9.64 -0.60
CA LEU A 66 -1.82 -9.91 -0.09
C LEU A 66 -0.96 -10.62 -1.12
N HIS A 67 -1.55 -11.63 -1.79
CA HIS A 67 -0.88 -12.40 -2.85
C HIS A 67 -0.77 -11.60 -4.17
N ASN A 68 -1.70 -10.68 -4.44
CA ASN A 68 -1.79 -9.91 -5.68
C ASN A 68 -1.66 -8.41 -5.43
N ARG A 69 -0.48 -7.96 -4.96
CA ARG A 69 -0.28 -6.58 -4.45
C ARG A 69 -0.54 -5.45 -5.45
N GLU A 70 -0.36 -5.72 -6.74
CA GLU A 70 -0.57 -4.77 -7.83
C GLU A 70 -1.99 -4.85 -8.41
N ALA A 71 -2.81 -5.81 -7.96
CA ALA A 71 -4.22 -5.83 -8.35
C ALA A 71 -4.91 -4.54 -7.89
N PRO A 72 -5.82 -3.99 -8.71
CA PRO A 72 -6.58 -2.82 -8.31
C PRO A 72 -7.38 -3.14 -7.04
N LYS A 73 -6.99 -2.48 -5.95
CA LYS A 73 -7.59 -2.67 -4.63
C LYS A 73 -8.98 -2.10 -4.51
N PHE A 74 -9.43 -1.32 -5.49
CA PHE A 74 -10.76 -0.74 -5.55
C PHE A 74 -11.27 -0.96 -6.96
N VAL A 75 -12.03 -2.03 -7.15
CA VAL A 75 -12.65 -2.33 -8.43
C VAL A 75 -14.05 -1.75 -8.44
N GLN A 76 -14.33 -0.95 -9.44
CA GLN A 76 -15.61 -0.25 -9.57
C GLN A 76 -16.64 -1.25 -10.09
N GLN A 77 -17.80 -1.31 -9.45
CA GLN A 77 -18.88 -2.20 -9.86
C GLN A 77 -19.86 -1.44 -10.75
N CYS A 78 -20.34 -2.09 -11.80
CA CYS A 78 -21.38 -1.54 -12.64
C CYS A 78 -22.70 -1.49 -11.87
N SER A 79 -23.28 -0.31 -11.67
CA SER A 79 -24.55 -0.10 -10.95
C SER A 79 -25.76 -0.77 -11.61
N LYS A 80 -25.63 -1.29 -12.85
CA LYS A 80 -26.69 -2.03 -13.55
C LYS A 80 -26.57 -3.54 -13.45
N CYS A 81 -25.39 -4.10 -13.70
CA CYS A 81 -25.19 -5.56 -13.69
C CYS A 81 -24.42 -6.08 -12.48
N ASN A 82 -23.98 -5.20 -11.58
CA ASN A 82 -23.14 -5.47 -10.42
C ASN A 82 -21.84 -6.24 -10.71
N ARG A 83 -21.44 -6.31 -12.00
CA ARG A 83 -20.16 -6.87 -12.41
C ARG A 83 -19.06 -5.82 -12.25
N GLU A 84 -17.90 -6.30 -11.85
CA GLU A 84 -16.68 -5.52 -11.79
C GLU A 84 -16.31 -5.01 -13.20
N ILE A 85 -16.08 -3.71 -13.32
CA ILE A 85 -15.67 -3.08 -14.57
C ILE A 85 -14.14 -3.21 -14.67
N LEU A 86 -13.69 -4.33 -15.23
CA LEU A 86 -12.26 -4.67 -15.30
C LEU A 86 -11.61 -4.26 -16.62
N LEU A 87 -12.39 -4.18 -17.71
CA LEU A 87 -11.90 -4.00 -19.07
C LEU A 87 -12.74 -2.94 -19.81
N GLY A 88 -12.14 -2.29 -20.80
CA GLY A 88 -12.84 -1.34 -21.68
C GLY A 88 -13.04 0.05 -21.05
N TYR A 89 -14.27 0.58 -21.14
CA TYR A 89 -14.63 1.90 -20.61
C TYR A 89 -15.56 1.79 -19.40
N ARG A 90 -15.21 2.55 -18.34
CA ARG A 90 -16.09 2.88 -17.22
C ARG A 90 -16.78 4.20 -17.51
N TYR A 91 -18.09 4.25 -17.41
CA TYR A 91 -18.87 5.47 -17.60
C TYR A 91 -19.36 5.98 -16.24
N HIS A 92 -18.77 7.08 -15.79
CA HIS A 92 -18.97 7.62 -14.44
C HIS A 92 -19.90 8.83 -14.44
N CYS A 93 -20.81 8.92 -13.47
CA CYS A 93 -21.58 10.13 -13.23
C CYS A 93 -20.88 11.06 -12.24
N ASN A 94 -20.61 12.30 -12.63
CA ASN A 94 -20.02 13.30 -11.74
C ASN A 94 -21.03 13.96 -10.76
N VAL A 95 -22.32 13.60 -10.85
CA VAL A 95 -23.41 14.19 -10.05
C VAL A 95 -23.96 13.20 -9.03
N CYS A 96 -24.16 11.95 -9.42
CA CYS A 96 -24.64 10.90 -8.53
C CYS A 96 -23.48 10.22 -7.82
N ASN A 97 -23.63 9.97 -6.52
CA ASN A 97 -22.62 9.26 -5.75
C ASN A 97 -22.48 7.81 -6.21
N ASP A 98 -21.24 7.37 -6.49
CA ASP A 98 -20.87 6.00 -6.87
C ASP A 98 -21.71 5.37 -8.01
N TYR A 99 -22.13 6.20 -8.98
CA TYR A 99 -22.86 5.71 -10.15
C TYR A 99 -21.92 5.48 -11.34
N ASP A 100 -21.73 4.20 -11.65
CA ASP A 100 -20.81 3.73 -12.68
C ASP A 100 -21.42 2.65 -13.54
N VAL A 101 -21.22 2.73 -14.84
CA VAL A 101 -21.79 1.77 -15.79
C VAL A 101 -20.67 1.22 -16.67
N CYS A 102 -20.64 -0.11 -16.85
CA CYS A 102 -19.71 -0.74 -17.79
C CYS A 102 -20.08 -0.43 -19.24
N GLN A 103 -19.14 -0.60 -20.15
CA GLN A 103 -19.35 -0.38 -21.58
C GLN A 103 -20.52 -1.16 -22.17
N ASP A 104 -20.68 -2.43 -21.79
CA ASP A 104 -21.81 -3.25 -22.26
C ASP A 104 -23.15 -2.65 -21.84
N CYS A 105 -23.29 -2.33 -20.54
CA CYS A 105 -24.50 -1.75 -20.01
C CYS A 105 -24.75 -0.35 -20.57
N MET A 106 -23.72 0.45 -20.82
CA MET A 106 -23.86 1.76 -21.47
C MET A 106 -24.53 1.64 -22.83
N HIS A 107 -24.08 0.69 -23.66
CA HIS A 107 -24.58 0.51 -25.02
C HIS A 107 -26.01 -0.04 -25.03
N THR A 108 -26.38 -0.87 -24.05
CA THR A 108 -27.77 -1.37 -23.89
C THR A 108 -28.72 -0.28 -23.37
N THR A 109 -28.21 0.73 -22.66
CA THR A 109 -29.01 1.75 -21.95
C THR A 109 -29.69 2.79 -22.86
N MET A 110 -29.38 2.83 -24.16
CA MET A 110 -30.08 3.75 -25.06
C MET A 110 -31.55 3.40 -25.30
N LYS A 111 -32.04 2.23 -24.86
CA LYS A 111 -33.43 1.79 -25.08
C LYS A 111 -34.33 1.79 -23.84
N ASP A 112 -33.82 1.49 -22.63
CA ASP A 112 -34.66 1.22 -21.45
C ASP A 112 -34.32 2.10 -20.22
N GLN A 113 -34.47 3.42 -20.34
CA GLN A 113 -34.23 4.44 -19.29
C GLN A 113 -32.76 4.89 -19.14
N PRO A 114 -32.38 6.04 -19.74
CA PRO A 114 -31.09 6.66 -19.51
C PRO A 114 -31.02 7.25 -18.10
N HIS A 115 -29.88 7.07 -17.44
CA HIS A 115 -29.53 7.84 -16.25
C HIS A 115 -29.58 9.34 -16.57
N TRP A 116 -30.21 10.15 -15.70
CA TRP A 116 -30.56 11.56 -15.99
C TRP A 116 -29.37 12.51 -16.19
N HIS A 117 -28.17 12.13 -15.74
CA HIS A 117 -26.95 12.91 -15.96
C HIS A 117 -26.04 12.27 -17.00
N THR A 118 -25.33 13.13 -17.74
CA THR A 118 -24.28 12.74 -18.69
C THR A 118 -23.17 11.96 -17.99
N LEU A 119 -22.82 10.81 -18.56
CA LEU A 119 -21.78 9.93 -18.03
C LEU A 119 -20.46 10.20 -18.76
N THR A 120 -19.38 10.35 -17.99
CA THR A 120 -18.04 10.62 -18.52
C THR A 120 -17.32 9.28 -18.77
N PRO A 121 -16.84 9.02 -20.00
CA PRO A 121 -16.07 7.81 -20.28
C PRO A 121 -14.66 7.91 -19.70
N ILE A 122 -14.30 6.92 -18.90
CA ILE A 122 -12.97 6.70 -18.30
C ILE A 122 -12.45 5.39 -18.87
N ARG A 123 -11.37 5.45 -19.66
CA ARG A 123 -10.71 4.24 -20.19
C ARG A 123 -10.00 3.50 -19.06
N ILE A 124 -10.38 2.25 -18.83
CA ILE A 124 -9.67 1.39 -17.88
C ILE A 124 -8.40 0.91 -18.58
N LYS A 125 -7.25 1.27 -18.02
CA LYS A 125 -5.97 0.77 -18.49
C LYS A 125 -5.79 -0.63 -17.91
N GLU A 126 -5.65 -1.63 -18.78
CA GLU A 126 -5.03 -2.90 -18.45
C GLU A 126 -3.56 -2.62 -18.11
N GLU A 127 -3.27 -2.27 -16.86
CA GLU A 127 -1.91 -2.39 -16.34
C GLU A 127 -1.74 -3.79 -15.76
N GLU A 128 -1.99 -4.82 -16.57
CA GLU A 128 -1.35 -6.12 -16.33
C GLU A 128 0.11 -5.99 -16.77
N ALA A 129 0.93 -5.40 -15.90
CA ALA A 129 2.37 -5.45 -16.08
C ALA A 129 2.77 -6.93 -16.18
N THR A 130 3.39 -7.34 -17.28
CA THR A 130 3.90 -8.70 -17.40
C THR A 130 4.89 -8.99 -16.27
N GLU A 131 5.01 -10.25 -15.81
CA GLU A 131 6.00 -10.64 -14.79
C GLU A 131 7.43 -10.16 -15.11
N LYS A 132 7.76 -10.06 -16.40
CA LYS A 132 9.01 -9.47 -16.88
C LYS A 132 9.11 -7.98 -16.57
N GLN A 133 8.07 -7.19 -16.89
CA GLN A 133 8.02 -5.75 -16.57
C GLN A 133 8.02 -5.50 -15.06
N LYS A 134 7.37 -6.37 -14.27
CA LYS A 134 7.42 -6.31 -12.79
C LYS A 134 8.83 -6.50 -12.25
N LYS A 135 9.54 -7.54 -12.72
CA LYS A 135 10.93 -7.79 -12.35
C LYS A 135 11.86 -6.65 -12.78
N GLU A 136 11.68 -6.11 -13.98
CA GLU A 136 12.46 -4.97 -14.46
C GLU A 136 12.21 -3.71 -13.62
N ARG A 137 10.96 -3.43 -13.26
CA ARG A 137 10.60 -2.32 -12.37
C ARG A 137 11.20 -2.50 -10.98
N ALA A 138 11.08 -3.67 -10.37
CA ALA A 138 11.67 -3.97 -9.06
C ALA A 138 13.19 -3.81 -9.08
N ARG A 139 13.86 -4.33 -10.12
CA ARG A 139 15.30 -4.15 -10.34
C ARG A 139 15.67 -2.67 -10.47
N SER A 140 14.91 -1.91 -11.25
CA SER A 140 15.14 -0.46 -11.41
C SER A 140 15.02 0.30 -10.09
N ILE A 141 14.02 -0.02 -9.26
CA ILE A 141 13.85 0.56 -7.92
C ILE A 141 15.06 0.21 -7.04
N GLN A 142 15.50 -1.04 -7.04
CA GLN A 142 16.66 -1.48 -6.25
C GLN A 142 17.94 -0.76 -6.67
N LEU A 143 18.19 -0.60 -7.98
CA LEU A 143 19.31 0.20 -8.48
C LEU A 143 19.22 1.66 -8.01
N HIS A 144 18.03 2.26 -8.01
CA HIS A 144 17.84 3.62 -7.49
C HIS A 144 18.11 3.69 -5.98
N MET A 145 17.72 2.70 -5.19
CA MET A 145 18.01 2.64 -3.75
C MET A 145 19.52 2.51 -3.47
N GLN A 146 20.23 1.69 -4.26
CA GLN A 146 21.69 1.56 -4.18
C GLN A 146 22.41 2.86 -4.55
N LEU A 147 21.99 3.50 -5.65
CA LEU A 147 22.53 4.78 -6.07
C LEU A 147 22.31 5.88 -5.00
N LEU A 148 21.13 5.92 -4.40
CA LEU A 148 20.80 6.86 -3.33
C LEU A 148 21.69 6.65 -2.11
N ALA A 149 21.85 5.40 -1.67
CA ALA A 149 22.72 5.06 -0.53
C ALA A 149 24.19 5.38 -0.82
N HIS A 150 24.67 5.05 -2.03
CA HIS A 150 26.02 5.37 -2.47
C HIS A 150 26.24 6.89 -2.50
N ALA A 151 25.37 7.65 -3.18
CA ALA A 151 25.53 9.10 -3.30
C ALA A 151 25.51 9.81 -1.95
N ALA A 152 24.73 9.31 -0.99
CA ALA A 152 24.69 9.83 0.38
C ALA A 152 25.97 9.54 1.19
N ALA A 153 26.66 8.42 0.92
CA ALA A 153 27.89 8.02 1.61
C ALA A 153 29.18 8.44 0.86
N CYS A 154 29.08 8.74 -0.43
CA CYS A 154 30.22 9.01 -1.30
C CYS A 154 30.79 10.41 -1.02
N ALA A 155 32.00 10.49 -0.48
CA ALA A 155 32.74 11.74 -0.30
C ALA A 155 33.60 12.13 -1.51
N SER A 156 33.88 11.20 -2.44
CA SER A 156 34.77 11.47 -3.56
C SER A 156 34.18 12.52 -4.53
N PRO A 157 34.92 13.59 -4.86
CA PRO A 157 34.55 14.53 -5.90
C PRO A 157 34.68 13.91 -7.30
N ASP A 158 35.68 13.04 -7.51
CA ASP A 158 35.94 12.34 -8.78
C ASP A 158 35.30 10.95 -8.81
N CYS A 159 34.04 10.86 -8.40
CA CYS A 159 33.30 9.60 -8.50
C CYS A 159 33.10 9.23 -9.98
N PRO A 160 33.50 8.02 -10.43
CA PRO A 160 33.39 7.62 -11.84
C PRO A 160 31.94 7.48 -12.31
N SER A 161 30.97 7.43 -11.40
CA SER A 161 29.55 7.35 -11.73
C SER A 161 28.94 8.73 -11.96
N ALA A 162 28.63 9.07 -13.21
CA ALA A 162 27.90 10.30 -13.56
C ALA A 162 26.54 10.41 -12.84
N ASN A 163 25.92 9.28 -12.51
CA ASN A 163 24.66 9.23 -11.77
C ASN A 163 24.83 9.59 -10.29
N CYS A 164 26.01 9.35 -9.70
CA CYS A 164 26.32 9.75 -8.33
C CYS A 164 26.29 11.29 -8.21
N SER A 165 26.96 12.00 -9.11
CA SER A 165 26.99 13.48 -9.11
C SER A 165 25.59 14.08 -9.24
N LYS A 166 24.75 13.53 -10.14
CA LYS A 166 23.34 13.95 -10.28
C LYS A 166 22.54 13.71 -8.98
N MET A 167 22.71 12.54 -8.38
CA MET A 167 22.00 12.19 -7.14
C MET A 167 22.47 13.06 -5.95
N LYS A 168 23.77 13.37 -5.85
CA LYS A 168 24.29 14.33 -4.86
C LYS A 168 23.66 15.71 -5.03
N GLY A 169 23.56 16.21 -6.26
CA GLY A 169 22.90 17.50 -6.53
C GLY A 169 21.42 17.52 -6.11
N LEU A 170 20.69 16.43 -6.32
CA LEU A 170 19.32 16.28 -5.81
C LEU A 170 19.27 16.30 -4.28
N LEU A 171 20.13 15.52 -3.61
CA LEU A 171 20.20 15.51 -2.15
C LEU A 171 20.53 16.90 -1.59
N GLU A 172 21.45 17.62 -2.23
CA GLU A 172 21.85 18.97 -1.81
C GLU A 172 20.74 20.00 -2.03
N HIS A 173 20.01 19.92 -3.15
CA HIS A 173 18.79 20.70 -3.36
C HIS A 173 17.78 20.47 -2.23
N GLY A 174 17.56 19.21 -1.83
CA GLY A 174 16.64 18.87 -0.74
C GLY A 174 17.00 19.53 0.60
N LYS A 175 18.29 19.74 0.87
CA LYS A 175 18.78 20.39 2.09
C LYS A 175 18.67 21.92 2.04
N THR A 176 18.94 22.50 0.89
CA THR A 176 19.10 23.97 0.72
C THR A 176 17.83 24.67 0.20
N CYS A 177 16.87 23.92 -0.33
CA CYS A 177 15.65 24.49 -0.92
C CYS A 177 14.69 25.02 0.16
N GLN A 178 14.48 26.35 0.14
CA GLN A 178 13.55 27.05 1.04
C GLN A 178 12.07 26.73 0.79
N LYS A 179 11.68 26.45 -0.46
CA LYS A 179 10.28 26.10 -0.81
C LYS A 179 9.86 24.75 -0.22
N GLN A 180 10.80 23.80 -0.10
CA GLN A 180 10.58 22.44 0.39
C GLN A 180 9.46 21.67 -0.33
N ALA A 181 9.25 20.40 0.03
CA ALA A 181 8.18 19.59 -0.57
C ALA A 181 6.77 20.11 -0.21
N LYS A 182 6.60 20.58 1.04
CA LYS A 182 5.32 21.12 1.56
C LYS A 182 4.92 22.44 0.88
N GLY A 183 5.88 23.31 0.58
CA GLY A 183 5.64 24.56 -0.16
C GLY A 183 5.61 24.38 -1.69
N GLY A 184 5.52 23.15 -2.19
CA GLY A 184 5.20 22.89 -3.59
C GLY A 184 6.39 22.66 -4.53
N CYS A 185 7.64 22.57 -4.05
CA CYS A 185 8.78 22.30 -4.93
C CYS A 185 8.71 20.88 -5.53
N HIS A 186 8.64 20.79 -6.86
CA HIS A 186 8.53 19.52 -7.57
C HIS A 186 9.75 18.61 -7.37
N VAL A 187 10.97 19.20 -7.35
CA VAL A 187 12.21 18.46 -7.11
C VAL A 187 12.22 17.90 -5.69
N CYS A 188 11.87 18.71 -4.68
CA CYS A 188 11.75 18.24 -3.30
C CYS A 188 10.69 17.15 -3.14
N LYS A 189 9.53 17.25 -3.80
CA LYS A 189 8.50 16.19 -3.76
C LYS A 189 9.05 14.87 -4.29
N ARG A 190 9.79 14.91 -5.41
CA ARG A 190 10.41 13.71 -6.01
C ARG A 190 11.48 13.10 -5.11
N ILE A 191 12.36 13.92 -4.54
CA ILE A 191 13.38 13.45 -3.60
C ILE A 191 12.71 12.86 -2.35
N TRP A 192 11.71 13.54 -1.81
CA TRP A 192 10.98 13.09 -0.64
C TRP A 192 10.35 11.71 -0.85
N ALA A 193 9.75 11.46 -2.01
CA ALA A 193 9.22 10.15 -2.36
C ALA A 193 10.31 9.07 -2.37
N LEU A 194 11.50 9.36 -2.93
CA LEU A 194 12.64 8.43 -2.92
C LEU A 194 13.14 8.15 -1.49
N LEU A 195 13.23 9.18 -0.65
CA LEU A 195 13.63 9.04 0.75
C LEU A 195 12.62 8.22 1.56
N GLN A 196 11.32 8.40 1.31
CA GLN A 196 10.26 7.61 1.94
C GLN A 196 10.33 6.14 1.52
N LEU A 197 10.53 5.86 0.22
CA LEU A 197 10.70 4.48 -0.26
C LEU A 197 11.91 3.81 0.37
N HIS A 198 13.05 4.50 0.43
CA HIS A 198 14.24 4.00 1.12
C HIS A 198 13.97 3.72 2.60
N ALA A 199 13.37 4.67 3.32
CA ALA A 199 13.11 4.55 4.76
C ALA A 199 12.22 3.36 5.12
N ARG A 200 11.24 3.00 4.27
CA ARG A 200 10.38 1.82 4.46
C ARG A 200 11.16 0.50 4.41
N GLN A 201 12.20 0.44 3.57
CA GLN A 201 12.99 -0.77 3.33
C GLN A 201 14.29 -0.81 4.18
N CYS A 202 14.69 0.32 4.76
CA CYS A 202 15.96 0.47 5.45
C CYS A 202 15.90 -0.01 6.90
N LYS A 203 16.72 -1.03 7.22
CA LYS A 203 16.90 -1.56 8.59
C LYS A 203 18.19 -1.06 9.27
N ASN A 204 19.01 -0.25 8.59
CA ASN A 204 20.29 0.22 9.12
C ASN A 204 20.12 1.44 10.05
N ASN A 205 20.53 1.35 11.31
CA ASN A 205 20.45 2.46 12.26
C ASN A 205 21.46 3.59 11.99
N ASN A 206 22.60 3.27 11.40
CA ASN A 206 23.64 4.25 11.03
C ASN A 206 23.54 4.64 9.54
N CYS A 207 22.32 4.67 9.01
CA CYS A 207 22.08 5.03 7.61
C CYS A 207 22.59 6.44 7.29
N LYS A 208 23.36 6.57 6.20
CA LYS A 208 23.90 7.85 5.73
C LYS A 208 22.93 8.64 4.85
N VAL A 209 21.81 8.03 4.42
CA VAL A 209 20.81 8.69 3.61
C VAL A 209 20.12 9.80 4.43
N PRO A 210 20.12 11.06 3.95
CA PRO A 210 19.50 12.18 4.66
C PRO A 210 18.04 11.92 5.02
N SER A 211 17.61 12.35 6.20
CA SER A 211 16.23 12.22 6.69
C SER A 211 15.70 10.78 6.86
N CYS A 212 16.46 9.73 6.52
CA CYS A 212 16.01 8.34 6.64
C CYS A 212 15.58 7.99 8.08
N ASN A 213 16.43 8.31 9.06
CA ASN A 213 16.12 8.06 10.48
C ASN A 213 14.91 8.86 10.97
N VAL A 214 14.78 10.12 10.56
CA VAL A 214 13.63 10.98 10.92
C VAL A 214 12.32 10.42 10.34
N ILE A 215 12.35 9.98 9.08
CA ILE A 215 11.17 9.39 8.43
C ILE A 215 10.78 8.07 9.11
N ARG A 216 11.75 7.20 9.40
CA ARG A 216 11.53 5.94 10.13
C ARG A 216 10.93 6.17 11.52
N GLU A 217 11.48 7.12 12.27
CA GLU A 217 10.98 7.44 13.60
C GLU A 217 9.58 8.04 13.56
N ASN A 218 9.30 8.93 12.62
CA ASN A 218 7.95 9.47 12.45
C ASN A 218 6.94 8.36 12.08
N ALA A 219 7.31 7.43 11.21
CA ALA A 219 6.47 6.29 10.87
C ALA A 219 6.21 5.39 12.10
N ARG A 220 7.26 5.09 12.88
CA ARG A 220 7.14 4.34 14.14
C ARG A 220 6.22 5.03 15.14
N ARG A 221 6.36 6.34 15.32
CA ARG A 221 5.52 7.14 16.21
C ARG A 221 4.04 7.09 15.80
N ILE A 222 3.75 7.26 14.51
CA ILE A 222 2.39 7.17 13.97
C ILE A 222 1.80 5.77 14.22
N MET A 223 2.58 4.72 13.97
CA MET A 223 2.16 3.34 14.22
C MET A 223 1.84 3.09 15.70
N LEU A 224 2.70 3.52 16.63
CA LEU A 224 2.48 3.37 18.08
C LEU A 224 1.26 4.16 18.55
N GLN A 225 1.07 5.38 18.06
CA GLN A 225 -0.09 6.20 18.38
C GLN A 225 -1.39 5.51 17.91
N GLN A 226 -1.38 4.92 16.71
CA GLN A 226 -2.49 4.17 16.18
C GLN A 226 -2.79 2.92 17.02
N GLN A 227 -1.75 2.17 17.40
CA GLN A 227 -1.89 0.99 18.26
C GLN A 227 -2.50 1.35 19.62
N ALA A 228 -2.01 2.41 20.27
CA ALA A 228 -2.55 2.87 21.54
C ALA A 228 -4.03 3.31 21.44
N MET A 229 -4.42 3.94 20.33
CA MET A 229 -5.83 4.27 20.05
C MET A 229 -6.69 3.01 19.90
N ASP A 230 -6.16 1.99 19.25
CA ASP A 230 -6.86 0.72 19.03
C ASP A 230 -7.00 -0.10 20.30
N ASP A 231 -5.97 -0.13 21.15
CA ASP A 231 -6.01 -0.79 22.45
C ASP A 231 -7.04 -0.11 23.37
N ARG A 232 -7.09 1.22 23.40
CA ARG A 232 -8.15 1.96 24.12
C ARG A 232 -9.55 1.56 23.65
N ARG A 233 -9.77 1.45 22.33
CA ARG A 233 -11.06 1.01 21.77
C ARG A 233 -11.41 -0.42 22.18
N ARG A 234 -10.43 -1.34 22.16
CA ARG A 234 -10.62 -2.73 22.58
C ARG A 234 -10.97 -2.82 24.07
N MET A 235 -10.28 -2.06 24.92
CA MET A 235 -10.58 -2.00 26.37
C MET A 235 -12.00 -1.52 26.64
N MET A 236 -12.45 -0.44 26.00
CA MET A 236 -13.82 0.08 26.12
C MET A 236 -14.87 -0.96 25.68
N MET A 237 -14.61 -1.67 24.58
CA MET A 237 -15.49 -2.73 24.08
C MET A 237 -15.56 -3.90 25.07
N ASN A 238 -14.43 -4.37 25.58
CA ASN A 238 -14.39 -5.43 26.60
C ASN A 238 -15.13 -5.04 27.88
N GLN A 239 -14.99 -3.78 28.32
CA GLN A 239 -15.72 -3.26 29.48
C GLN A 239 -17.24 -3.28 29.24
N SER A 240 -17.69 -2.91 28.04
CA SER A 240 -19.11 -2.96 27.67
C SER A 240 -19.71 -4.38 27.66
N TYR A 241 -18.90 -5.39 27.35
CA TYR A 241 -19.31 -6.80 27.43
C TYR A 241 -19.28 -7.34 28.86
N ALA A 242 -18.37 -6.86 29.71
CA ALA A 242 -18.31 -7.24 31.12
C ALA A 242 -19.52 -6.72 31.92
N VAL A 243 -20.05 -5.54 31.56
CA VAL A 243 -21.24 -4.95 32.20
C VAL A 243 -22.55 -5.64 31.79
N LYS A 244 -22.55 -6.41 30.68
CA LYS A 244 -23.72 -7.15 30.17
C LYS A 244 -23.81 -8.60 30.67
N ARG A 245 -22.92 -9.03 31.56
CA ARG A 245 -22.95 -10.35 32.22
C ARG A 245 -23.46 -10.24 33.64
#